data_AF-G0MX63-F1
#
_entry.id   AF-G0MX63-F1
#
_cell.length_a   1.000
_cell.length_b   1.000
_cell.length_c   1.000
_cell.angle_alpha   90.00
_cell.angle_beta   90.00
_cell.angle_gamma   90.00
#
_symmetry.space_group_name_H-M   'P 1'
#
loop_
_entity.id
_entity.type
_entity.pdbx_description
1 polymer ?
#
loop_
_entity_poly.entity_id
_entity_poly.type
_entity_poly.pdbx_seq_one_letter_code
_entity_poly.pdbx_strand_id
1 'polypeptide(L)'
;MRSFNCKQDYMSFPDGKDVFPESISQVSCYSQPFLNRIRYKLMGKIIELKITPSEFLLLSAIIFCNSESNDLSESGRVLINSYQKIYGSFLFQQCCRTHQQNGPLRFSELLTVCPAVLKTHEDIKKFFILFQMYQPESQPIKLHRDVIEFLSL
;
A
#
# COMPACT_ATOMS: atom_id res chain seq x y z
N MET A 1 8.03 4.97 -3.11
CA MET A 1 9.48 5.25 -3.08
C MET A 1 9.87 6.60 -2.49
N ARG A 2 9.02 7.65 -2.44
CA ARG A 2 9.43 8.95 -1.87
C ARG A 2 9.92 8.85 -0.42
N SER A 3 9.14 8.26 0.48
CA SER A 3 9.56 8.07 1.89
C SER A 3 10.87 7.28 2.00
N PHE A 4 11.03 6.22 1.20
CA PHE A 4 12.29 5.46 1.11
C PHE A 4 13.46 6.33 0.62
N ASN A 5 13.27 7.12 -0.44
CA ASN A 5 14.29 8.03 -0.99
C ASN A 5 14.61 9.17 -0.03
N CYS A 6 13.65 9.57 0.80
CA CYS A 6 13.80 10.57 1.88
C CYS A 6 14.33 9.95 3.19
N LYS A 7 14.71 8.66 3.20
CA LYS A 7 15.15 7.91 4.40
C LYS A 7 14.15 7.95 5.55
N GLN A 8 12.86 8.03 5.23
CA GLN A 8 11.76 7.96 6.18
C GLN A 8 11.32 6.50 6.34
N ASP A 9 11.18 6.07 7.58
CA ASP A 9 10.70 4.75 7.99
C ASP A 9 9.17 4.71 8.22
N TYR A 10 8.48 5.83 7.94
CA TYR A 10 7.04 5.97 8.06
C TYR A 10 6.39 6.47 6.77
N MET A 11 5.10 6.18 6.62
CA MET A 11 4.29 6.71 5.54
C MET A 11 3.92 8.17 5.80
N SER A 12 4.05 8.99 4.77
CA SER A 12 3.55 10.35 4.68
C SER A 12 2.96 10.57 3.29
N PHE A 13 2.16 11.61 3.12
CA PHE A 13 1.80 12.04 1.78
C PHE A 13 3.05 12.50 0.98
N PRO A 14 2.94 12.71 -0.35
CA PRO A 14 3.71 13.76 -1.03
C PRO A 14 3.52 15.08 -0.26
N ASP A 15 4.02 16.26 -0.54
CA ASP A 15 3.87 17.42 0.42
C ASP A 15 4.47 17.26 1.85
N GLY A 16 4.56 16.06 2.42
CA GLY A 16 5.20 15.77 3.70
C GLY A 16 4.26 15.64 4.91
N LYS A 17 2.95 15.84 4.73
CA LYS A 17 1.98 15.70 5.82
C LYS A 17 1.83 14.24 6.28
N ASP A 18 1.47 14.09 7.56
CA ASP A 18 1.14 12.79 8.15
C ASP A 18 -0.05 12.15 7.42
N VAL A 19 -0.11 10.83 7.44
CA VAL A 19 -1.26 10.05 6.93
C VAL A 19 -2.53 10.33 7.73
N PHE A 20 -2.38 10.81 8.97
CA PHE A 20 -3.50 11.19 9.84
C PHE A 20 -3.77 12.70 9.84
N PRO A 21 -5.04 13.11 10.02
CA PRO A 21 -5.38 14.51 10.31
C PRO A 21 -4.72 15.00 11.60
N GLU A 22 -4.34 16.28 11.65
CA GLU A 22 -3.70 16.90 12.83
C GLU A 22 -4.57 16.83 14.11
N SER A 23 -5.89 16.84 13.94
CA SER A 23 -6.87 16.74 15.02
C SER A 23 -6.81 15.41 15.80
N ILE A 24 -6.08 14.41 15.29
CA ILE A 24 -5.86 13.15 16.01
C ILE A 24 -5.10 13.38 17.33
N SER A 25 -4.26 14.41 17.41
CA SER A 25 -3.51 14.77 18.62
C SER A 25 -4.42 15.16 19.79
N GLN A 26 -5.65 15.58 19.50
CA GLN A 26 -6.64 16.03 20.47
C GLN A 26 -7.48 14.86 21.03
N VAL A 27 -7.29 13.63 20.52
CA VAL A 27 -8.13 12.48 20.83
C VAL A 27 -7.29 11.32 21.35
N SER A 28 -7.50 10.97 22.62
CA SER A 28 -6.76 9.91 23.31
C SER A 28 -7.31 8.50 23.08
N CYS A 29 -8.49 8.34 22.45
CA CYS A 29 -9.14 7.03 22.29
C CYS A 29 -8.52 6.17 21.16
N TYR A 30 -7.66 6.74 20.31
CA TYR A 30 -6.97 5.97 19.28
C TYR A 30 -5.83 5.14 19.88
N SER A 31 -5.88 3.83 19.65
CA SER A 31 -4.83 2.91 20.04
C SER A 31 -3.52 3.24 19.32
N GLN A 32 -2.46 3.58 20.07
CA GLN A 32 -1.13 3.83 19.49
C GLN A 32 -0.59 2.63 18.69
N PRO A 33 -0.74 1.37 19.14
CA PRO A 33 -0.41 0.21 18.31
C PRO A 33 -1.12 0.18 16.95
N PHE A 34 -2.39 0.62 16.89
CA PHE A 34 -3.13 0.70 15.63
C PHE A 34 -2.57 1.79 14.71
N LEU A 35 -2.31 2.99 15.25
CA LEU A 35 -1.74 4.10 14.47
C LEU A 35 -0.34 3.79 13.97
N ASN A 36 0.51 3.17 14.80
CA ASN A 36 1.86 2.76 14.43
C ASN A 36 1.83 1.65 13.37
N ARG A 37 0.85 0.75 13.43
CA ARG A 37 0.69 -0.28 12.39
C ARG A 37 0.42 0.35 11.03
N ILE A 38 -0.41 1.39 10.96
CA ILE A 38 -0.63 2.16 9.73
C ILE A 38 0.67 2.86 9.32
N ARG A 39 1.29 3.68 10.19
CA ARG A 39 2.47 4.48 9.81
C ARG A 39 3.67 3.66 9.34
N TYR A 40 4.02 2.60 10.07
CA TYR A 40 5.36 2.00 9.96
C TYR A 40 5.37 0.63 9.30
N LYS A 41 4.30 -0.18 9.38
CA LYS A 41 4.36 -1.61 9.00
C LYS A 41 4.75 -1.83 7.53
N LEU A 42 4.10 -1.12 6.61
CA LEU A 42 4.40 -1.24 5.18
C LEU A 42 5.81 -0.74 4.86
N MET A 43 6.19 0.40 5.43
CA MET A 43 7.52 0.98 5.19
C MET A 43 8.64 0.08 5.74
N GLY A 44 8.46 -0.46 6.95
CA GLY A 44 9.38 -1.43 7.54
C GLY A 44 9.59 -2.64 6.63
N LYS A 45 8.51 -3.19 6.08
CA LYS A 45 8.56 -4.31 5.11
C LYS A 45 9.37 -3.95 3.85
N ILE A 46 9.13 -2.77 3.28
CA ILE A 46 9.85 -2.29 2.08
C ILE A 46 11.34 -2.10 2.36
N ILE A 47 11.68 -1.55 3.53
CA ILE A 47 13.06 -1.30 3.97
C ILE A 47 13.79 -2.61 4.26
N GLU A 48 13.16 -3.52 5.02
CA GLU A 48 13.69 -4.83 5.37
C GLU A 48 14.07 -5.65 4.13
N LEU A 49 13.18 -5.67 3.14
CA LEU A 49 13.40 -6.39 1.88
C LEU A 49 14.37 -5.68 0.93
N LYS A 50 14.81 -4.45 1.24
CA LYS A 50 15.69 -3.64 0.38
C LYS A 50 15.19 -3.62 -1.07
N ILE A 51 13.90 -3.32 -1.26
CA ILE A 51 13.25 -3.36 -2.57
C ILE A 51 13.90 -2.33 -3.50
N THR A 52 14.36 -2.78 -4.66
CA THR A 52 14.94 -1.92 -5.69
C THR A 52 13.86 -1.14 -6.45
N PRO A 53 14.21 -0.03 -7.14
CA PRO A 53 13.23 0.72 -7.94
C PRO A 53 12.52 -0.12 -8.99
N SER A 54 13.23 -1.04 -9.67
CA SER A 54 12.65 -1.93 -10.67
C SER A 54 11.68 -2.93 -10.06
N GLU A 55 12.05 -3.57 -8.95
CA GLU A 55 11.16 -4.48 -8.21
C GLU A 55 9.90 -3.74 -7.72
N PHE A 56 10.06 -2.52 -7.21
CA PHE A 56 8.94 -1.69 -6.75
C PHE A 56 7.97 -1.37 -7.88
N LEU A 57 8.46 -1.02 -9.07
CA LEU A 57 7.62 -0.72 -10.23
C LEU A 57 6.81 -1.94 -10.67
N LEU A 58 7.45 -3.12 -10.74
CA LEU A 58 6.79 -4.36 -11.12
C LEU A 58 5.78 -4.82 -10.06
N LEU A 59 6.14 -4.74 -8.78
CA LEU A 59 5.20 -5.00 -7.68
C LEU A 59 3.99 -4.06 -7.74
N SER A 60 4.21 -2.78 -8.02
CA SER A 60 3.12 -1.81 -8.18
C SER A 60 2.21 -2.23 -9.34
N ALA A 61 2.77 -2.60 -10.49
CA ALA A 61 1.99 -3.05 -11.64
C ALA A 61 1.17 -4.32 -11.32
N ILE A 62 1.75 -5.29 -10.60
CA ILE A 62 1.04 -6.50 -10.16
C ILE A 62 -0.14 -6.15 -9.23
N ILE A 63 0.07 -5.23 -8.29
CA ILE A 63 -0.96 -4.80 -7.33
C ILE A 63 -2.08 -4.02 -8.03
N PHE A 64 -1.75 -3.13 -8.98
CA PHE A 64 -2.73 -2.36 -9.74
C PHE A 64 -3.53 -3.24 -10.71
N CYS A 65 -2.93 -4.30 -11.24
CA CYS A 65 -3.64 -5.28 -12.06
C CYS A 65 -4.49 -6.26 -11.22
N ASN A 66 -5.29 -5.75 -10.28
CA ASN A 66 -6.22 -6.56 -9.50
C ASN A 66 -7.54 -6.78 -10.27
N SER A 67 -7.79 -8.01 -10.73
CA SER A 67 -9.02 -8.34 -11.46
C SER A 67 -10.24 -8.56 -10.57
N GLU A 68 -10.07 -8.58 -9.24
CA GLU A 68 -11.16 -8.86 -8.29
C GLU A 68 -12.08 -7.65 -8.05
N SER A 69 -11.83 -6.52 -8.71
CA SER A 69 -12.75 -5.38 -8.67
C SER A 69 -14.11 -5.76 -9.28
N ASN A 70 -15.18 -5.49 -8.53
CA ASN A 70 -16.54 -5.84 -8.92
C ASN A 70 -17.02 -5.06 -10.16
N ASP A 71 -16.40 -3.91 -10.46
CA ASP A 71 -16.82 -3.00 -11.52
C ASP A 71 -16.26 -3.33 -12.91
N LEU A 72 -15.42 -4.37 -13.01
CA LEU A 72 -14.83 -4.79 -14.28
C LEU A 72 -15.74 -5.74 -15.05
N SER A 73 -15.92 -5.48 -16.35
CA SER A 73 -16.50 -6.42 -17.30
C SER A 73 -15.69 -7.70 -17.37
N GLU A 74 -16.29 -8.80 -17.80
CA GLU A 74 -15.60 -10.10 -17.94
C GLU A 74 -14.34 -9.98 -18.83
N SER A 75 -14.46 -9.31 -19.97
CA SER A 75 -13.32 -9.06 -20.86
C SER A 75 -12.24 -8.19 -20.21
N GLY A 76 -12.64 -7.19 -19.41
CA GLY A 76 -11.73 -6.37 -18.61
C GLY A 76 -10.97 -7.19 -17.58
N ARG A 77 -11.65 -8.09 -16.86
CA ARG A 77 -11.02 -9.00 -15.88
C ARG A 77 -10.01 -9.92 -16.54
N VAL A 78 -10.33 -10.49 -17.70
CA VAL A 78 -9.40 -11.33 -18.49
C VAL A 78 -8.16 -10.53 -18.90
N LEU A 79 -8.35 -9.32 -19.43
CA LEU A 79 -7.26 -8.47 -19.87
C LEU A 79 -6.34 -8.07 -18.71
N ILE A 80 -6.92 -7.59 -17.60
CA ILE A 80 -6.17 -7.22 -16.39
C ILE A 80 -5.39 -8.43 -15.83
N ASN A 81 -6.02 -9.61 -15.78
CA ASN A 81 -5.34 -10.84 -15.37
C ASN A 81 -4.17 -11.21 -16.29
N SER A 82 -4.29 -11.00 -17.60
CA SER A 82 -3.17 -11.25 -18.52
C SER A 82 -1.98 -10.34 -18.22
N TYR A 83 -2.23 -9.05 -17.93
CA TYR A 83 -1.16 -8.12 -17.57
C TYR A 83 -0.53 -8.44 -16.22
N GLN A 84 -1.33 -8.83 -15.22
CA GLN A 84 -0.81 -9.27 -13.92
C GLN A 84 0.16 -10.45 -14.07
N LYS A 85 -0.19 -11.43 -14.91
CA LYS A 85 0.67 -12.58 -15.23
C LYS A 85 1.96 -12.17 -15.97
N ILE A 86 1.87 -11.23 -16.90
CA ILE A 86 3.04 -10.69 -17.62
C ILE A 86 4.01 -10.03 -16.65
N TYR A 87 3.53 -9.12 -15.81
CA TYR A 87 4.37 -8.43 -14.83
C TYR A 87 4.94 -9.38 -13.77
N GLY A 88 4.14 -10.35 -13.30
CA GLY A 88 4.61 -11.40 -12.38
C GLY A 88 5.72 -12.26 -12.99
N SER A 89 5.57 -12.66 -14.25
CA SER A 89 6.59 -13.43 -14.96
C SER A 89 7.89 -12.65 -15.16
N PHE A 90 7.77 -11.36 -15.50
CA PHE A 90 8.92 -10.49 -15.68
C PHE A 90 9.67 -10.26 -14.35
N LEU A 91 8.93 -10.04 -13.25
CA LEU A 91 9.52 -9.93 -11.91
C LEU A 91 10.24 -11.21 -11.51
N PHE A 92 9.62 -12.38 -11.72
CA PHE A 92 10.25 -13.67 -11.44
C PHE A 92 11.55 -13.84 -12.26
N GLN A 93 11.52 -13.54 -13.55
CA GLN A 93 12.70 -13.64 -14.40
C GLN A 93 13.82 -12.69 -13.94
N GLN A 94 13.48 -11.47 -13.53
CA GLN A 94 14.44 -10.52 -12.97
C GLN A 94 15.07 -11.04 -11.67
N CYS A 95 14.27 -11.65 -10.79
CA CYS A 95 14.75 -12.27 -9.55
C CYS A 95 15.73 -13.41 -9.86
N CYS A 96 15.39 -14.31 -10.79
CA CYS A 96 16.26 -15.41 -11.21
C CYS A 96 17.56 -14.92 -11.87
N ARG A 97 17.52 -13.85 -12.66
CA ARG A 97 18.73 -13.25 -13.25
C ARG A 97 19.65 -12.63 -12.21
N THR A 98 19.09 -11.97 -11.20
CA THR A 98 19.86 -11.20 -10.20
C THR A 98 20.34 -12.07 -9.04
N HIS A 99 19.53 -13.04 -8.62
CA HIS A 99 19.76 -13.87 -7.43
C HIS A 99 19.98 -15.36 -7.74
N GLN A 100 20.01 -15.75 -9.02
CA GLN A 100 20.30 -17.11 -9.48
C GLN A 100 19.42 -18.17 -8.80
N GLN A 101 20.01 -19.10 -8.05
CA GLN A 101 19.31 -20.17 -7.34
C GLN A 101 18.35 -19.65 -6.27
N ASN A 102 18.59 -18.44 -5.74
CA ASN A 102 17.72 -17.77 -4.76
C ASN A 102 16.61 -16.92 -5.41
N GLY A 103 16.54 -16.89 -6.75
CA GLY A 103 15.52 -16.12 -7.49
C GLY A 103 14.08 -16.43 -7.08
N PRO A 104 13.66 -17.72 -7.00
CA PRO A 104 12.32 -18.08 -6.55
C PRO A 104 12.02 -17.64 -5.11
N LEU A 105 13.00 -17.73 -4.21
CA LEU A 105 12.86 -17.26 -2.82
C LEU A 105 12.64 -15.75 -2.80
N ARG A 106 13.48 -14.98 -3.50
CA ARG A 106 13.35 -13.52 -3.62
C ARG A 106 11.98 -13.12 -4.17
N PHE A 107 11.52 -13.81 -5.21
CA PHE A 107 10.20 -13.55 -5.79
C PHE A 107 9.09 -13.74 -4.75
N SER A 108 9.12 -14.85 -3.99
CA SER A 108 8.17 -15.11 -2.91
C SER A 108 8.21 -14.03 -1.82
N GLU A 109 9.40 -13.63 -1.38
CA GLU A 109 9.60 -12.56 -0.40
C GLU A 109 8.98 -11.24 -0.86
N LEU A 110 9.22 -10.85 -2.11
CA LEU A 110 8.66 -9.63 -2.71
C LEU A 110 7.13 -9.68 -2.77
N LEU A 111 6.53 -10.82 -3.10
CA LEU A 111 5.07 -10.98 -3.12
C LEU A 111 4.46 -10.82 -1.72
N THR A 112 5.21 -11.01 -0.63
CA THR A 112 4.70 -10.73 0.72
C THR A 112 4.42 -9.24 0.99
N VAL A 113 4.83 -8.35 0.09
CA VAL A 113 4.46 -6.92 0.13
C VAL A 113 2.98 -6.72 -0.21
N CYS A 114 2.42 -7.51 -1.12
CA CYS A 114 1.01 -7.42 -1.53
C CYS A 114 0.04 -7.49 -0.33
N PRO A 115 0.09 -8.53 0.53
CA PRO A 115 -0.79 -8.57 1.71
C PRO A 115 -0.48 -7.45 2.72
N ALA A 116 0.76 -6.93 2.78
CA ALA A 116 1.09 -5.78 3.63
C ALA A 116 0.42 -4.49 3.13
N VAL A 117 0.38 -4.27 1.81
CA VAL A 117 -0.32 -3.14 1.17
C VAL A 117 -1.82 -3.25 1.43
N LEU A 118 -2.44 -4.40 1.15
CA LEU A 118 -3.87 -4.64 1.37
C LEU A 118 -4.24 -4.43 2.84
N LYS A 119 -3.44 -4.95 3.78
CA LYS A 119 -3.71 -4.77 5.20
C LYS A 119 -3.59 -3.32 5.64
N THR A 120 -2.61 -2.60 5.12
CA THR A 120 -2.40 -1.17 5.42
C THR A 120 -3.57 -0.35 4.90
N HIS A 121 -4.02 -0.62 3.68
CA HIS A 121 -5.21 -0.03 3.08
C HIS A 121 -6.47 -0.25 3.94
N GLU A 122 -6.71 -1.48 4.38
CA GLU A 122 -7.83 -1.80 5.27
C GLU A 122 -7.74 -1.13 6.64
N ASP A 123 -6.53 -0.99 7.20
CA ASP A 123 -6.35 -0.29 8.47
C ASP A 123 -6.57 1.23 8.31
N ILE A 124 -6.18 1.83 7.19
CA ILE A 124 -6.49 3.24 6.86
C ILE A 124 -8.00 3.44 6.72
N LYS A 125 -8.72 2.53 6.02
CA LYS A 125 -10.20 2.56 5.94
C LYS A 125 -10.83 2.60 7.33
N LYS A 126 -10.44 1.66 8.19
CA LYS A 126 -10.96 1.56 9.56
C LYS A 126 -10.67 2.82 10.36
N PHE A 127 -9.47 3.39 10.20
CA PHE A 127 -9.12 4.65 10.86
C PHE A 127 -10.10 5.76 10.45
N PHE A 128 -10.34 5.95 9.15
CA PHE A 128 -11.23 7.04 8.71
C PHE A 128 -12.69 6.84 9.11
N ILE A 129 -13.18 5.61 9.15
CA ILE A 129 -14.51 5.31 9.70
C ILE A 129 -14.58 5.73 11.17
N LEU A 130 -13.60 5.33 11.99
CA LEU A 130 -13.55 5.74 13.40
C LEU A 130 -13.40 7.26 13.54
N PHE A 131 -12.59 7.90 12.70
CA PHE A 131 -12.43 9.35 12.67
C PHE A 131 -13.75 10.08 12.45
N GLN A 132 -14.54 9.66 11.46
CA GLN A 132 -15.87 10.22 11.21
C GLN A 132 -16.83 10.03 12.38
N MET A 133 -16.74 8.90 13.09
CA MET A 133 -17.60 8.62 14.25
C MET A 133 -17.23 9.45 15.48
N TYR A 134 -15.94 9.60 15.78
CA TYR A 134 -15.47 10.30 16.99
C TYR A 134 -15.35 11.82 16.78
N GLN A 135 -15.20 12.28 15.54
CA GLN A 135 -15.02 13.70 15.22
C GLN A 135 -15.86 14.11 13.99
N PRO A 136 -17.21 13.99 14.06
CA PRO A 136 -18.08 14.22 12.91
C PRO A 136 -17.99 15.64 12.33
N GLU A 137 -17.72 16.64 13.18
CA GLU A 137 -17.55 18.05 12.79
C GLU A 137 -16.14 18.37 12.27
N SER A 138 -15.17 17.49 12.49
CA SER A 138 -13.81 17.66 11.96
C SER A 138 -13.80 17.19 10.51
N GLN A 139 -13.90 18.13 9.57
CA GLN A 139 -13.80 17.77 8.17
C GLN A 139 -12.39 17.24 7.87
N PRO A 140 -12.25 16.01 7.34
CA PRO A 140 -10.97 15.59 6.78
C PRO A 140 -10.60 16.60 5.69
N ILE A 141 -9.34 17.05 5.66
CA ILE A 141 -8.82 17.85 4.54
C ILE A 141 -9.22 17.14 3.24
N LYS A 142 -9.54 17.89 2.18
CA LYS A 142 -10.01 17.35 0.89
C LYS A 142 -9.28 16.06 0.46
N LEU A 143 -7.97 16.02 0.62
CA LEU A 143 -7.14 14.84 0.35
C LEU A 143 -7.58 13.56 1.10
N HIS A 144 -7.90 13.66 2.39
CA HIS A 144 -8.41 12.53 3.17
C HIS A 144 -9.82 12.12 2.74
N ARG A 145 -10.66 13.07 2.31
CA ARG A 145 -11.98 12.78 1.74
C ARG A 145 -11.86 12.03 0.41
N ASP A 146 -10.99 12.49 -0.49
CA ASP A 146 -10.72 11.84 -1.77
C ASP A 146 -10.18 10.41 -1.54
N VAL A 147 -9.35 10.21 -0.51
CA VAL A 147 -8.91 8.88 -0.06
C VAL A 147 -10.10 8.05 0.44
N ILE A 148 -10.98 8.58 1.29
CA ILE A 148 -12.17 7.86 1.77
C ILE A 148 -13.07 7.45 0.61
N GLU A 149 -13.31 8.31 -0.37
CA GLU A 149 -14.10 8.00 -1.56
C GLU A 149 -13.44 6.90 -2.41
N PHE A 150 -12.13 7.01 -2.68
CA PHE A 150 -11.37 5.97 -3.37
C PHE A 150 -11.38 4.63 -2.63
N LEU A 151 -11.35 4.67 -1.31
CA LEU A 151 -11.40 3.50 -0.44
C LEU A 151 -12.80 2.89 -0.29
N SER A 152 -13.85 3.59 -0.72
CA SER A 152 -15.25 3.10 -0.65
C SER A 152 -15.69 2.37 -1.92
N LEU A 153 -14.87 2.43 -2.98
CA LEU A 153 -14.90 1.58 -4.17
C LEU A 153 -14.16 0.26 -3.91
#